data_AF-A0A226RAT3-F1
#
_entry.id   AF-A0A226RAT3-F1
#
_cell.length_a   1.000
_cell.length_b   1.000
_cell.length_c   1.000
_cell.angle_alpha   90.00
_cell.angle_beta   90.00
_cell.angle_gamma   90.00
#
_symmetry.space_group_name_H-M   'P 1'
#
loop_
_entity.id
_entity.type
_entity.pdbx_description
1 polymer ?
#
loop_
_entity_poly.entity_id
_entity_poly.type
_entity_poly.pdbx_seq_one_letter_code
_entity_poly.pdbx_strand_id
1 'polypeptide(L)'
;MTSVGVLLCRVIEEQYLLSKGMQSPYSSWNTESKLHSFGYNVSQATGLSREQRETLLKILVDYKIMTRQEILEHLSWLISQKQGQKRMEIACRKWQEDYDFVSDLKYVNHQVDVKRIYHKHYKRQ
;
A
#
# COMPACT_ATOMS: atom_id res chain seq x y z
N MET A 1 -22.61 -16.05 10.39
CA MET A 1 -21.68 -15.83 9.26
C MET A 1 -20.38 -15.31 9.85
N THR A 2 -19.33 -16.12 9.89
CA THR A 2 -18.01 -15.73 10.40
C THR A 2 -17.35 -14.82 9.37
N SER A 3 -17.21 -13.54 9.69
CA SER A 3 -16.39 -12.59 8.95
C SER A 3 -14.92 -13.03 9.03
N VAL A 4 -14.43 -13.72 8.00
CA VAL A 4 -13.00 -13.99 7.84
C VAL A 4 -12.32 -12.73 7.31
N GLY A 5 -11.23 -12.33 7.97
CA GLY A 5 -10.45 -11.15 7.57
C GLY A 5 -9.82 -11.31 6.20
N VAL A 6 -9.69 -10.21 5.45
CA VAL A 6 -9.03 -10.19 4.14
C VAL A 6 -7.57 -9.79 4.33
N LEU A 7 -6.66 -10.58 3.76
CA LEU A 7 -5.23 -10.23 3.73
C LEU A 7 -5.04 -8.99 2.83
N LEU A 8 -4.60 -7.89 3.44
CA LEU A 8 -4.38 -6.61 2.76
C LEU A 8 -3.04 -6.53 2.02
N CYS A 9 -2.06 -7.35 2.41
CA CYS A 9 -0.74 -7.39 1.79
C CYS A 9 -0.32 -8.83 1.48
N ARG A 10 0.52 -8.97 0.46
CA ARG A 10 1.14 -10.24 0.10
C ARG A 10 2.06 -10.71 1.23
N VAL A 11 1.86 -11.94 1.68
CA VAL A 11 2.82 -12.61 2.56
C VAL A 11 4.06 -12.96 1.75
N ILE A 12 5.22 -12.48 2.19
CA ILE A 12 6.52 -12.76 1.55
C ILE A 12 7.32 -13.64 2.51
N GLU A 13 7.74 -14.81 2.03
CA GLU A 13 8.53 -15.76 2.82
C GLU A 13 10.03 -15.42 2.79
N GLU A 14 10.76 -15.77 3.85
CA GLU A 14 12.21 -15.54 3.96
C GLU A 14 12.99 -16.13 2.77
N GLN A 15 12.56 -17.31 2.29
CA GLN A 15 13.21 -17.99 1.17
C GLN A 15 13.08 -17.21 -0.15
N TYR A 16 11.98 -16.47 -0.33
CA TYR A 16 11.80 -15.58 -1.48
C TYR A 16 12.81 -14.42 -1.44
N LEU A 17 13.09 -13.88 -0.25
CA LEU A 17 14.09 -12.82 -0.07
C LEU A 17 15.52 -13.34 -0.31
N LEU A 18 15.83 -14.54 0.17
CA LEU A 18 17.17 -15.15 0.06
C LEU A 18 17.48 -15.66 -1.35
N SER A 19 16.47 -16.12 -2.11
CA SER A 19 16.67 -16.64 -3.48
C SER A 19 17.05 -15.58 -4.52
N LYS A 20 16.77 -14.30 -4.23
CA LYS A 20 17.14 -13.14 -5.07
C LYS A 20 18.45 -12.55 -4.54
N GLY A 21 19.55 -13.28 -4.72
CA GLY A 21 20.90 -12.82 -4.38
C GLY A 21 21.21 -11.43 -4.96
N MET A 22 22.14 -10.71 -4.32
CA MET A 22 22.61 -9.34 -4.58
C MET A 22 22.81 -8.98 -6.06
N GLN A 23 21.73 -8.83 -6.80
CA GLN A 23 21.67 -8.04 -8.01
C GLN A 23 21.33 -6.62 -7.54
N SER A 24 21.93 -5.61 -8.18
CA SER A 24 21.77 -4.17 -7.91
C SER A 24 20.41 -3.84 -7.27
N PRO A 25 20.31 -2.94 -6.27
CA PRO A 25 19.04 -2.57 -5.61
C PRO A 25 17.93 -2.17 -6.59
N TYR A 26 18.31 -1.96 -7.85
CA TYR A 26 17.55 -1.52 -8.99
C TYR A 26 17.76 -2.40 -10.26
N SER A 27 18.12 -3.68 -10.20
CA SER A 27 18.20 -4.54 -11.43
C SER A 27 17.12 -5.60 -11.52
N SER A 28 16.36 -5.82 -10.46
CA SER A 28 15.10 -6.56 -10.52
C SER A 28 13.95 -5.69 -10.04
N TRP A 29 13.84 -4.47 -10.60
CA TRP A 29 12.63 -3.68 -10.42
C TRP A 29 11.45 -4.61 -10.67
N ASN A 30 10.63 -4.82 -9.64
CA ASN A 30 9.27 -5.27 -9.84
C ASN A 30 8.74 -4.48 -11.04
N THR A 31 8.24 -5.16 -12.07
CA THR A 31 7.48 -4.49 -13.13
C THR A 31 6.26 -3.75 -12.56
N GLU A 32 5.94 -4.04 -11.29
CA GLU A 32 4.92 -3.46 -10.45
C GLU A 32 5.49 -2.33 -9.56
N SER A 33 4.75 -1.21 -9.47
CA SER A 33 5.14 -0.10 -8.58
C SER A 33 5.09 -0.49 -7.10
N LYS A 34 5.77 0.27 -6.23
CA LYS A 34 5.74 0.06 -4.77
C LYS A 34 4.30 -0.01 -4.24
N LEU A 35 3.42 0.87 -4.72
CA LEU A 35 1.98 0.83 -4.40
C LEU A 35 1.33 -0.48 -4.87
N HIS A 36 1.57 -0.91 -6.11
CA HIS A 36 1.01 -2.15 -6.64
C HIS A 36 1.50 -3.40 -5.87
N SER A 37 2.76 -3.40 -5.39
CA SER A 37 3.29 -4.49 -4.55
C SER A 37 2.57 -4.64 -3.21
N PHE A 38 1.93 -3.57 -2.72
CA PHE A 38 1.05 -3.59 -1.55
C PHE A 38 -0.42 -3.88 -1.90
N GLY A 39 -0.72 -4.26 -3.14
CA GLY A 39 -2.07 -4.62 -3.60
C GLY A 39 -2.91 -3.45 -4.12
N TYR A 40 -2.36 -2.23 -4.16
CA TYR A 40 -3.07 -1.08 -4.70
C TYR A 40 -3.29 -1.24 -6.21
N ASN A 41 -4.54 -1.15 -6.66
CA ASN A 41 -4.85 -1.14 -8.08
C ASN A 41 -6.19 -0.43 -8.38
N VAL A 42 -6.32 0.11 -9.59
CA VAL A 42 -7.51 0.84 -10.08
C VAL A 42 -8.24 0.14 -11.22
N SER A 43 -7.91 -1.14 -11.47
CA SER A 43 -8.47 -1.94 -12.57
C SER A 43 -10.00 -1.86 -12.59
N GLN A 44 -10.60 -1.88 -13.78
CA GLN A 44 -12.06 -1.97 -13.89
C GLN A 44 -12.57 -3.40 -13.77
N ALA A 45 -11.76 -4.39 -14.15
CA ALA A 45 -12.16 -5.80 -14.16
C ALA A 45 -11.95 -6.48 -12.80
N THR A 46 -10.87 -6.11 -12.11
CA THR A 46 -10.38 -6.81 -10.90
C THR A 46 -9.97 -5.83 -9.80
N GLY A 47 -10.43 -4.59 -9.87
CA GLY A 47 -9.94 -3.53 -9.00
C GLY A 47 -10.68 -3.31 -7.71
N LEU A 48 -10.01 -2.56 -6.84
CA LEU A 48 -10.50 -2.21 -5.52
C LEU A 48 -11.60 -1.15 -5.60
N SER A 49 -12.58 -1.24 -4.69
CA SER A 49 -13.53 -0.16 -4.44
C SER A 49 -12.80 1.09 -3.96
N ARG A 50 -13.45 2.25 -4.02
CA ARG A 50 -12.87 3.50 -3.54
C ARG A 50 -12.45 3.40 -2.07
N GLU A 51 -13.34 2.89 -1.24
CA GLU A 51 -13.13 2.72 0.20
C GLU A 51 -11.95 1.80 0.50
N GLN A 52 -11.79 0.73 -0.29
CA GLN A 52 -10.65 -0.19 -0.16
C GLN A 52 -9.33 0.47 -0.54
N ARG A 53 -9.30 1.27 -1.63
CA ARG A 53 -8.11 2.03 -2.03
C ARG A 53 -7.72 3.05 -0.98
N GLU A 54 -8.68 3.86 -0.53
CA GLU A 54 -8.48 4.88 0.52
C GLU A 54 -8.00 4.24 1.83
N THR A 55 -8.60 3.11 2.24
CA THR A 55 -8.16 2.36 3.44
C THR A 55 -6.72 1.87 3.30
N LEU A 56 -6.36 1.28 2.16
CA LEU A 56 -5.00 0.81 1.91
C LEU A 56 -4.00 1.98 1.96
N LEU A 57 -4.29 3.08 1.26
CA LEU A 57 -3.43 4.27 1.23
C LEU A 57 -3.23 4.85 2.64
N LYS A 58 -4.31 4.93 3.42
CA LYS A 58 -4.25 5.37 4.82
C LYS A 58 -3.36 4.45 5.66
N ILE A 59 -3.51 3.14 5.54
CA ILE A 59 -2.67 2.15 6.25
C ILE A 59 -1.19 2.34 5.89
N LEU A 60 -0.86 2.54 4.62
CA LEU A 60 0.53 2.75 4.21
C LEU A 60 1.15 3.99 4.87
N VAL A 61 0.36 5.06 5.04
CA VAL A 61 0.78 6.28 5.74
C VAL A 61 0.87 6.08 7.25
N ASP A 62 -0.17 5.53 7.88
CA ASP A 62 -0.26 5.36 9.34
C ASP A 62 0.85 4.47 9.89
N TYR A 63 1.18 3.38 9.17
CA TYR A 63 2.26 2.47 9.53
C TYR A 63 3.64 2.89 9.00
N LYS A 64 3.74 4.08 8.39
CA LYS A 64 5.00 4.66 7.85
C LYS A 64 5.71 3.74 6.85
N ILE A 65 4.94 2.94 6.10
CA ILE A 65 5.45 2.08 5.02
C ILE A 65 5.79 2.93 3.78
N MET A 66 4.95 3.93 3.51
CA MET A 66 5.18 4.99 2.54
C MET A 66 4.78 6.32 3.15
N THR A 67 5.56 7.36 2.87
CA THR A 67 5.20 8.73 3.21
C THR A 67 4.05 9.22 2.34
N ARG A 68 3.27 10.16 2.88
CA ARG A 68 2.23 10.87 2.11
C ARG A 68 2.79 11.45 0.81
N GLN A 69 3.99 12.03 0.85
CA GLN A 69 4.64 12.63 -0.30
C GLN A 69 4.97 11.59 -1.40
N GLU A 70 5.59 10.46 -1.04
CA GLU A 70 5.89 9.38 -2.00
C GLU A 70 4.63 8.88 -2.72
N ILE A 71 3.51 8.77 -2.00
CA ILE A 71 2.23 8.35 -2.58
C ILE A 71 1.69 9.41 -3.55
N LEU A 72 1.67 10.68 -3.15
CA LEU A 72 1.18 11.79 -3.99
C LEU A 72 2.01 11.92 -5.28
N GLU A 73 3.34 11.84 -5.18
CA GLU A 73 4.24 11.88 -6.33
C GLU A 73 3.98 10.70 -7.28
N HIS A 74 3.76 9.50 -6.74
CA HIS A 74 3.45 8.33 -7.54
C HIS A 74 2.12 8.46 -8.30
N LEU A 75 1.06 8.92 -7.62
CA LEU A 75 -0.25 9.12 -8.23
C LEU A 75 -0.21 10.22 -9.30
N SER A 76 0.45 11.34 -9.01
CA SER A 76 0.66 12.44 -9.97
C SER A 76 1.42 11.96 -11.22
N TRP A 77 2.47 11.15 -11.03
CA TRP A 77 3.18 10.52 -12.15
C TRP A 77 2.25 9.63 -12.99
N LEU A 78 1.43 8.76 -12.38
CA LEU A 78 0.48 7.92 -13.11
C LEU A 78 -0.53 8.73 -13.93
N ILE A 79 -1.08 9.80 -13.34
CA ILE A 79 -2.04 10.69 -14.01
C ILE A 79 -1.37 11.38 -15.19
N SER A 80 -0.21 12.01 -14.98
CA SER A 80 0.50 12.74 -16.05
C SER A 80 0.87 11.84 -17.24
N GLN A 81 1.24 10.58 -16.98
CA GLN A 81 1.60 9.60 -18.00
C GLN A 81 0.39 9.11 -18.82
N LYS A 82 -0.82 9.14 -18.26
CA LYS A 82 -1.99 8.45 -18.83
C LYS A 82 -3.17 9.36 -19.19
N GLN A 83 -3.21 10.61 -18.73
CA GLN A 83 -4.33 11.56 -18.92
C GLN A 83 -4.73 11.80 -20.39
N GLY A 84 -3.82 11.62 -21.35
CA GLY A 84 -4.13 11.75 -22.78
C GLY A 84 -4.74 10.51 -23.43
N GLN A 85 -4.83 9.39 -22.72
CA GLN A 85 -5.30 8.11 -23.27
C GLN A 85 -6.77 7.89 -22.88
N LYS A 86 -7.70 7.97 -23.84
CA LYS A 86 -9.14 7.78 -23.60
C LYS A 86 -9.46 6.49 -22.81
N ARG A 87 -8.77 5.38 -23.13
CA ARG A 87 -8.94 4.10 -22.41
C ARG A 87 -8.55 4.13 -20.93
N MET A 88 -7.78 5.13 -20.52
CA MET A 88 -7.28 5.31 -19.15
C MET A 88 -8.04 6.38 -18.37
N GLU A 89 -9.04 7.04 -18.97
CA GLU A 89 -9.79 8.14 -18.35
C GLU A 89 -10.36 7.76 -16.97
N ILE A 90 -10.92 6.54 -16.86
CA ILE A 90 -11.47 6.04 -15.60
C ILE A 90 -10.37 5.75 -14.57
N ALA A 91 -9.22 5.25 -15.00
CA ALA A 91 -8.08 5.03 -14.12
C ALA A 91 -7.51 6.36 -13.60
N CYS A 92 -7.37 7.36 -14.49
CA CYS A 92 -6.96 8.72 -14.14
C CYS A 92 -7.91 9.36 -13.14
N ARG A 93 -9.22 9.21 -13.32
CA ARG A 93 -10.22 9.70 -12.36
C ARG A 93 -10.04 9.06 -10.99
N LYS A 94 -9.88 7.72 -10.93
CA LYS A 94 -9.64 7.00 -9.67
C LYS A 94 -8.33 7.45 -8.99
N TRP A 95 -7.26 7.64 -9.76
CA TRP A 95 -6.00 8.16 -9.22
C TRP A 95 -6.13 9.59 -8.69
N GLN A 96 -6.94 10.44 -9.33
CA GLN A 96 -7.20 11.80 -8.86
C GLN A 96 -8.00 11.79 -7.55
N GLU A 97 -9.07 10.98 -7.46
CA GLU A 97 -9.83 10.79 -6.22
C GLU A 97 -8.91 10.35 -5.06
N ASP A 98 -8.04 9.38 -5.34
CA ASP A 98 -7.09 8.85 -4.36
C ASP A 98 -6.00 9.88 -4.00
N TYR A 99 -5.57 10.71 -4.95
CA TYR A 99 -4.61 11.81 -4.71
C TYR A 99 -5.20 12.85 -3.78
N ASP A 100 -6.43 13.29 -4.05
CA ASP A 100 -7.14 14.29 -3.25
C ASP A 100 -7.34 13.77 -1.82
N PHE A 101 -7.75 12.50 -1.67
CA PHE A 101 -7.87 11.85 -0.37
C PHE A 101 -6.55 11.83 0.42
N VAL A 102 -5.44 11.42 -0.22
CA VAL A 102 -4.13 11.35 0.43
C VAL A 102 -3.60 12.74 0.77
N SER A 103 -3.89 13.75 -0.05
CA SER A 103 -3.51 15.13 0.21
C SER A 103 -4.13 15.63 1.52
N ASP A 104 -5.39 15.26 1.75
CA ASP A 104 -6.19 15.66 2.91
C ASP A 104 -5.99 14.80 4.16
N LEU A 105 -5.19 13.72 4.07
CA LEU A 105 -4.86 12.89 5.24
C LEU A 105 -4.14 13.74 6.29
N LYS A 106 -4.82 13.91 7.44
CA LYS A 106 -4.22 14.52 8.63
C LYS A 106 -3.27 13.52 9.27
N TYR A 107 -2.12 14.00 9.72
CA TYR A 107 -1.19 13.20 10.52
C TYR A 107 -1.91 12.73 11.79
N VAL A 108 -2.17 11.43 11.90
CA VAL A 108 -2.70 10.85 13.13
C VAL A 108 -1.49 10.47 13.99
N ASN A 109 -1.22 11.27 15.01
CA ASN A 109 -0.26 10.88 16.04
C ASN A 109 -0.93 9.82 16.92
N HIS A 110 -0.66 8.54 16.63
CA HIS A 110 -1.18 7.42 17.41
C HIS A 110 -0.46 7.35 18.75
N GLN A 111 -0.98 8.08 19.74
CA GLN A 111 -0.61 7.88 21.13
C GLN A 111 -1.43 6.72 21.69
N VAL A 112 -0.75 5.65 22.09
CA VAL A 112 -1.35 4.51 22.76
C VAL A 112 -0.89 4.46 24.20
N ASP A 113 -1.84 4.62 25.13
CA ASP A 113 -1.58 4.46 26.56
C ASP A 113 -1.37 2.98 26.88
N VAL A 114 -0.12 2.60 27.07
CA VAL A 114 0.23 1.24 27.50
C VAL A 114 -0.06 1.13 29.00
N LYS A 115 -1.19 0.50 29.36
CA LYS A 115 -1.56 0.31 30.77
C LYS A 115 -0.56 -0.56 31.54
N ARG A 116 -0.22 -1.74 31.00
CA ARG A 116 0.71 -2.71 31.62
C ARG A 116 1.39 -3.58 30.55
N ILE A 117 2.68 -3.84 30.73
CA ILE A 117 3.46 -4.78 29.94
C ILE A 117 3.66 -6.06 30.77
N TYR A 118 3.42 -7.23 30.18
CA TYR A 118 3.66 -8.52 30.84
C TYR A 118 4.74 -9.30 30.07
N HIS A 119 5.72 -9.84 30.80
CA HIS A 119 6.68 -10.80 30.26
C HIS A 119 6.16 -12.22 30.50
N LYS A 120 6.05 -13.02 29.43
CA LYS A 120 5.68 -14.43 29.53
C LYS A 120 6.92 -15.29 29.24
N HIS A 121 7.41 -15.99 30.26
CA HIS A 121 8.49 -16.96 30.09
C HIS A 121 7.91 -18.27 29.56
N TYR A 122 8.21 -18.60 28.32
CA TYR A 122 7.93 -19.93 27.78
C TYR A 122 9.01 -20.89 28.29
N LYS A 123 8.63 -21.88 29.09
CA LYS A 123 9.52 -23.00 29.40
C LYS A 123 9.74 -23.81 28.11
N ARG A 124 11.00 -23.99 27.70
CA ARG A 124 11.35 -25.02 26.72
C ARG A 124 11.05 -26.37 27.35
N GLN A 125 10.23 -27.19 26.67
CA GLN A 125 10.08 -28.61 26.96
C GLN A 125 11.33 -29.35 26.50
#